data_AF-A0A7K4ZVU8-F1
#
_entry.id   AF-A0A7K4ZVU8-F1
#
_cell.length_a   1.000
_cell.length_b   1.000
_cell.length_c   1.000
_cell.angle_alpha   90.00
_cell.angle_beta   90.00
_cell.angle_gamma   90.00
#
_symmetry.space_group_name_H-M   'P 1'
#
loop_
_entity.id
_entity.type
_entity.pdbx_description
1 polymer ?
#
loop_
_entity_poly.entity_id
_entity_poly.type
_entity_poly.pdbx_seq_one_letter_code
_entity_poly.pdbx_strand_id
1 'polypeptide(L)'
;QIVYLKPPWTLANLLKCYRKHWVAVFGYVVPRSLLSAIECLDKHLCSGRTVDLPTARVLLQESRKLLHAFSSRSDYNGVLPRACSELDELHQVLAKQDLSEDIMVLSENAACEKMEATAASLQNCDGKKFQPSLHVAQEKRHQEIWSVLEGVWNTINLYSIEIFQKLDPSAGAVTSKSSFEEAYLGLQKLLAAVNDIREGISR
;
A
#
# COMPACT_ATOMS: atom_id res chain seq x y z
N GLN A 1 -3.44 16.22 12.23
CA GLN A 1 -4.78 15.75 11.81
C GLN A 1 -4.64 14.35 11.20
N ILE A 2 -5.28 13.34 11.80
CA ILE A 2 -5.25 11.96 11.28
C ILE A 2 -6.10 11.87 10.02
N VAL A 3 -5.50 11.49 8.89
CA VAL A 3 -6.24 11.16 7.66
C VAL A 3 -6.87 9.80 7.83
N TYR A 4 -8.19 9.77 8.01
CA TYR A 4 -9.00 8.56 8.04
C TYR A 4 -9.71 8.43 6.69
N LEU A 5 -9.28 7.48 5.87
CA LEU A 5 -9.92 7.15 4.60
C LEU A 5 -10.49 5.75 4.72
N LYS A 6 -11.78 5.57 4.44
CA LYS A 6 -12.41 4.25 4.38
C LYS A 6 -12.07 3.59 3.03
N PRO A 7 -11.89 2.26 2.98
CA PRO A 7 -11.72 1.54 1.72
C PRO A 7 -12.96 1.70 0.82
N PRO A 8 -12.83 1.52 -0.51
CA PRO A 8 -11.64 1.08 -1.24
C PRO A 8 -10.59 2.20 -1.40
N TRP A 9 -9.31 1.86 -1.22
CA TRP A 9 -8.21 2.82 -1.33
C TRP A 9 -7.61 2.82 -2.74
N THR A 10 -7.51 4.01 -3.34
CA THR A 10 -6.71 4.23 -4.54
C THR A 10 -5.24 4.46 -4.17
N LEU A 11 -4.33 4.37 -5.16
CA LEU A 11 -2.93 4.72 -4.95
C LEU A 11 -2.75 6.14 -4.41
N ALA A 12 -3.55 7.10 -4.91
CA ALA A 12 -3.54 8.48 -4.42
C ALA A 12 -3.96 8.58 -2.94
N ASN A 13 -4.97 7.81 -2.53
CA ASN A 13 -5.38 7.74 -1.12
C ASN A 13 -4.23 7.24 -0.23
N LEU A 14 -3.51 6.22 -0.69
CA LEU A 14 -2.38 5.63 0.04
C LEU A 14 -1.18 6.56 0.12
N LEU A 15 -0.75 7.15 -1.01
CA LEU A 15 0.39 8.07 -1.04
C LEU A 15 0.14 9.31 -0.16
N LYS A 16 -1.08 9.86 -0.19
CA LYS A 16 -1.51 10.94 0.72
C LYS A 16 -1.46 10.52 2.18
N CYS A 17 -1.88 9.30 2.50
CA CYS A 17 -1.82 8.74 3.85
C CYS A 17 -0.38 8.60 4.33
N TYR A 18 0.49 7.99 3.51
CA TYR A 18 1.91 7.85 3.80
C TYR A 18 2.56 9.20 4.02
N ARG A 19 2.38 10.17 3.12
CA ARG A 19 2.98 11.50 3.25
C ARG A 19 2.59 12.19 4.58
N LYS A 20 1.33 12.10 4.99
CA LYS A 20 0.87 12.73 6.24
C LYS A 20 1.39 12.03 7.50
N HIS A 21 1.51 10.71 7.47
CA HIS A 21 1.78 9.90 8.67
C HIS A 21 3.15 9.23 8.64
N TRP A 22 4.02 9.57 7.69
CA TRP A 22 5.30 8.88 7.53
C TRP A 22 6.13 8.96 8.79
N VAL A 23 6.44 10.17 9.27
CA VAL A 23 7.34 10.34 10.42
C VAL A 23 6.73 9.78 11.71
N ALA A 24 5.41 9.93 11.87
CA ALA A 24 4.69 9.62 13.11
C ALA A 24 4.19 8.17 13.20
N VAL A 25 4.15 7.42 12.10
CA VAL A 25 3.60 6.05 12.07
C VAL A 25 4.53 5.11 11.29
N PHE A 26 4.64 5.31 9.99
CA PHE A 26 5.35 4.35 9.12
C PHE A 26 6.87 4.36 9.32
N GLY A 27 7.42 5.50 9.71
CA GLY A 27 8.84 5.76 9.94
C GLY A 27 9.42 5.06 11.17
N TYR A 28 8.58 4.39 11.97
CA TYR A 28 9.02 3.45 13.00
C TYR A 28 9.31 2.06 12.44
N VAL A 29 8.73 1.71 11.29
CA VAL A 29 8.83 0.39 10.66
C VAL A 29 9.75 0.45 9.43
N VAL A 30 9.68 1.54 8.66
CA VAL A 30 10.40 1.75 7.40
C VAL A 30 11.34 2.96 7.54
N PRO A 31 12.53 2.99 6.88
CA PRO A 31 13.45 4.12 6.99
C PRO A 31 12.80 5.47 6.67
N ARG A 32 12.96 6.44 7.59
CA ARG A 32 12.40 7.79 7.43
C ARG A 32 12.92 8.52 6.19
N SER A 33 14.13 8.18 5.73
CA SER A 33 14.72 8.71 4.50
C SER A 33 13.90 8.42 3.24
N LEU A 34 13.02 7.42 3.25
CA LEU A 34 12.14 7.11 2.12
C LEU A 34 10.94 8.06 2.00
N LEU A 35 10.81 9.08 2.87
CA LEU A 35 9.79 10.12 2.69
C LEU A 35 9.93 10.80 1.33
N SER A 36 11.16 11.08 0.88
CA SER A 36 11.41 11.69 -0.43
C SER A 36 10.92 10.83 -1.59
N ALA A 37 10.99 9.50 -1.45
CA ALA A 37 10.46 8.56 -2.43
C ALA A 37 8.94 8.72 -2.56
N ILE A 38 8.24 8.78 -1.41
CA ILE A 38 6.78 8.97 -1.37
C ILE A 38 6.38 10.31 -1.96
N GLU A 39 7.09 11.39 -1.60
CA GLU A 39 6.81 12.72 -2.15
C GLU A 39 7.04 12.79 -3.67
N CYS A 40 8.07 12.09 -4.17
CA CYS A 40 8.33 11.95 -5.59
C CYS A 40 7.18 11.21 -6.30
N LEU A 41 6.73 10.08 -5.74
CA LEU A 41 5.65 9.28 -6.31
C LEU A 41 4.31 10.04 -6.29
N ASP A 42 3.96 10.68 -5.17
CA ASP A 42 2.75 11.50 -5.02
C ASP A 42 2.70 12.63 -6.06
N LYS A 43 3.83 13.33 -6.25
CA LYS A 43 3.94 14.44 -7.19
C LYS A 43 3.69 14.04 -8.65
N HIS A 44 4.13 12.85 -9.07
CA HIS A 44 4.09 12.47 -10.48
C HIS A 44 2.92 11.54 -10.78
N LEU A 45 2.72 10.47 -10.00
CA LEU A 45 1.69 9.46 -10.25
C LEU A 45 0.26 9.97 -10.00
N CYS A 46 0.09 10.98 -9.14
CA CYS A 46 -1.22 11.54 -8.83
C CYS A 46 -1.52 12.86 -9.56
N SER A 47 -0.62 13.32 -10.44
CA SER A 47 -0.78 14.60 -11.14
C SER A 47 -1.63 14.56 -12.42
N GLY A 48 -2.02 13.37 -12.87
CA GLY A 48 -2.80 13.18 -14.11
C GLY A 48 -2.05 13.55 -15.40
N ARG A 49 -0.75 13.88 -15.30
CA ARG A 49 0.10 14.22 -16.44
C ARG A 49 0.81 12.98 -16.98
N THR A 50 1.13 13.02 -18.26
CA THR A 50 2.06 12.08 -18.87
C THR A 50 3.45 12.28 -18.26
N VAL A 51 4.16 11.17 -18.10
CA VAL A 51 5.50 11.15 -17.51
C VAL A 51 6.47 10.79 -18.63
N ASP A 52 7.54 11.57 -18.79
CA ASP A 52 8.62 11.30 -19.73
C ASP A 52 9.45 10.07 -19.28
N LEU A 53 10.14 9.44 -20.23
CA LEU A 53 10.91 8.22 -19.98
C LEU A 53 11.96 8.35 -18.86
N PRO A 54 12.79 9.42 -18.79
CA PRO A 54 13.68 9.67 -17.66
C PRO A 54 12.96 9.73 -16.31
N THR A 55 11.86 10.48 -16.23
CA THR A 55 11.07 10.56 -15.00
C THR A 55 10.44 9.20 -14.66
N ALA A 56 9.97 8.43 -15.64
CA ALA A 56 9.42 7.10 -15.42
C ALA A 56 10.45 6.16 -14.78
N ARG A 57 11.73 6.21 -15.20
CA ARG A 57 12.83 5.45 -14.56
C ARG A 57 13.03 5.84 -13.11
N VAL A 58 13.03 7.14 -12.81
CA VAL A 58 13.15 7.64 -11.43
C VAL A 58 11.97 7.12 -10.59
N LEU A 59 10.74 7.20 -11.08
CA LEU A 59 9.56 6.71 -10.36
C LEU A 59 9.62 5.20 -10.12
N LEU A 60 10.14 4.44 -11.08
CA LEU A 60 10.32 3.01 -10.95
C LEU A 60 11.34 2.67 -9.86
N GLN A 61 12.46 3.41 -9.82
CA GLN A 61 13.48 3.25 -8.80
C GLN A 61 12.99 3.64 -7.39
N GLU A 62 12.25 4.75 -7.27
CA GLU A 62 11.66 5.17 -6.00
C GLU A 62 10.59 4.18 -5.51
N SER A 63 9.77 3.66 -6.42
CA SER A 63 8.79 2.60 -6.13
C SER A 63 9.49 1.34 -5.61
N ARG A 64 10.58 0.93 -6.25
CA ARG A 64 11.37 -0.24 -5.85
C ARG A 64 11.95 -0.09 -4.45
N LYS A 65 12.53 1.07 -4.13
CA LYS A 65 13.06 1.36 -2.78
C LYS A 65 11.96 1.20 -1.72
N LEU A 66 10.78 1.72 -2.00
CA LEU A 66 9.64 1.66 -1.08
C LEU A 66 9.16 0.21 -0.89
N LEU A 67 8.89 -0.51 -1.98
CA LEU A 67 8.43 -1.90 -1.91
C LEU A 67 9.44 -2.80 -1.21
N HIS A 68 10.72 -2.69 -1.56
CA HIS A 68 11.79 -3.48 -0.93
C HIS A 68 11.86 -3.23 0.58
N ALA A 69 11.69 -1.98 1.01
CA ALA A 69 11.70 -1.66 2.43
C ALA A 69 10.53 -2.29 3.19
N PHE A 70 9.33 -2.36 2.59
CA PHE A 70 8.21 -3.11 3.15
C PHE A 70 8.41 -4.64 3.09
N SER A 71 8.96 -5.16 2.00
CA SER A 71 9.27 -6.59 1.83
C SER A 71 10.25 -7.11 2.89
N SER A 72 11.15 -6.26 3.36
CA SER A 72 12.09 -6.59 4.45
C SER A 72 11.42 -6.86 5.79
N ARG A 73 10.13 -6.47 5.94
CA ARG A 73 9.36 -6.61 7.18
C ARG A 73 8.35 -7.75 7.11
N SER A 74 7.76 -7.97 5.94
CA SER A 74 6.80 -9.04 5.69
C SER A 74 6.70 -9.31 4.20
N ASP A 75 6.42 -10.56 3.83
CA ASP A 75 6.20 -10.95 2.44
C ASP A 75 4.81 -10.56 1.92
N TYR A 76 3.89 -10.19 2.82
CA TYR A 76 2.47 -9.95 2.55
C TYR A 76 1.87 -11.03 1.64
N ASN A 77 2.04 -12.31 2.02
CA ASN A 77 1.60 -13.47 1.24
C ASN A 77 2.22 -13.54 -0.17
N GLY A 78 3.46 -13.06 -0.31
CA GLY A 78 4.20 -13.05 -1.57
C GLY A 78 3.80 -11.92 -2.53
N VAL A 79 2.88 -11.03 -2.15
CA VAL A 79 2.45 -9.91 -3.00
C VAL A 79 3.60 -8.92 -3.23
N LEU A 80 4.34 -8.56 -2.19
CA LEU A 80 5.45 -7.60 -2.33
C LEU A 80 6.63 -8.17 -3.13
N PRO A 81 7.11 -9.41 -2.88
CA PRO A 81 8.12 -10.03 -3.74
C PRO A 81 7.73 -10.06 -5.21
N ARG A 82 6.46 -10.39 -5.52
CA ARG A 82 5.97 -10.42 -6.90
C ARG A 82 6.00 -9.02 -7.54
N ALA A 83 5.52 -8.01 -6.83
CA ALA A 83 5.55 -6.63 -7.32
C ALA A 83 6.99 -6.14 -7.54
N CYS A 84 7.94 -6.51 -6.68
CA CYS A 84 9.36 -6.22 -6.89
C CYS A 84 9.90 -6.89 -8.16
N SER A 85 9.54 -8.15 -8.43
CA SER A 85 9.95 -8.84 -9.65
C SER A 85 9.40 -8.17 -10.91
N GLU A 86 8.12 -7.76 -10.91
CA GLU A 86 7.50 -7.04 -12.03
C GLU A 86 8.20 -5.69 -12.29
N LEU A 87 8.59 -4.97 -11.23
CA LEU A 87 9.38 -3.74 -11.37
C LEU A 87 10.78 -4.00 -11.96
N ASP A 88 11.40 -5.12 -11.60
CA ASP A 88 12.73 -5.48 -12.11
C ASP A 88 12.68 -5.87 -13.59
N GLU A 89 11.64 -6.59 -14.01
CA GLU A 89 11.37 -6.86 -15.44
C GLU A 89 11.16 -5.56 -16.22
N LEU A 90 10.35 -4.63 -15.68
CA LEU A 90 10.08 -3.36 -16.34
C LEU A 90 11.33 -2.48 -16.44
N HIS A 91 12.19 -2.46 -15.42
CA HIS A 91 13.50 -1.80 -15.50
C HIS A 91 14.36 -2.39 -16.63
N GLN A 92 14.38 -3.72 -16.79
CA GLN A 92 15.16 -4.34 -17.87
C GLN A 92 14.63 -3.99 -19.26
N VAL A 93 13.32 -3.89 -19.44
CA VAL A 93 12.72 -3.45 -20.71
C VAL A 93 13.12 -2.02 -21.03
N LEU A 94 13.04 -1.12 -20.05
CA LEU A 94 13.41 0.29 -20.24
C LEU A 94 14.90 0.50 -20.49
N ALA A 95 15.77 -0.38 -19.96
CA ALA A 95 17.21 -0.35 -20.21
C ALA A 95 17.58 -0.88 -21.62
N LYS A 96 16.82 -1.86 -22.14
CA LYS A 96 17.02 -2.38 -23.51
C LYS A 96 16.61 -1.38 -24.59
N GLN A 97 15.63 -0.50 -24.30
CA GLN A 97 15.22 0.56 -25.23
C GLN A 97 16.32 1.60 -25.46
N ASP A 98 17.08 2.00 -24.42
CA ASP A 98 18.23 2.91 -24.57
C ASP A 98 19.29 2.34 -25.53
N LEU A 99 19.56 1.04 -25.42
CA LEU A 99 20.54 0.37 -26.28
C LEU A 99 20.07 0.25 -27.74
N SER A 100 18.75 0.20 -27.97
CA SER A 100 18.20 0.14 -29.33
C SER A 100 18.16 1.51 -30.02
N GLU A 101 18.00 2.60 -29.26
CA GLU A 101 18.04 3.97 -29.79
C GLU A 101 19.48 4.41 -30.10
N ASP A 102 20.46 4.03 -29.28
CA ASP A 102 21.88 4.31 -29.54
C ASP A 102 22.43 3.54 -30.75
N ILE A 103 21.90 2.35 -31.05
CA ILE A 103 22.29 1.58 -32.26
C ILE A 103 21.71 2.22 -33.54
N MET A 104 20.58 2.92 -33.46
CA MET A 104 19.95 3.54 -34.63
C MET A 104 20.67 4.81 -35.10
N VAL A 105 21.46 5.46 -34.24
CA VAL A 105 22.24 6.67 -34.57
C VAL A 105 23.58 6.36 -35.26
N LEU A 106 24.04 5.09 -35.25
CA LEU A 106 25.29 4.68 -35.92
C LEU A 106 25.10 3.99 -37.28
N SER A 107 23.86 3.86 -37.77
CA SER A 107 23.57 3.15 -39.02
C SER A 107 22.87 4.03 -40.07
N GLU A 108 23.22 5.31 -40.17
CA GLU A 108 23.03 6.08 -41.41
C GLU A 108 24.29 5.92 -42.27
N ASN A 109 24.31 4.89 -43.13
CA ASN A 109 25.02 4.86 -44.42
C ASN A 109 24.83 3.51 -45.12
N ALA A 110 23.62 3.26 -45.62
CA ALA A 110 23.40 2.41 -46.80
C ALA A 110 21.99 2.68 -47.34
N ALA A 111 21.90 3.60 -48.29
CA ALA A 111 20.76 3.70 -49.18
C ALA A 111 20.68 2.44 -50.05
N CYS A 112 19.50 1.83 -50.22
CA CYS A 112 18.68 1.97 -51.43
C CYS A 112 17.48 1.00 -51.45
N GLU A 113 16.29 1.58 -51.61
CA GLU A 113 15.15 1.15 -52.46
C GLU A 113 14.55 -0.28 -52.37
N LYS A 114 13.24 -0.32 -52.03
CA LYS A 114 12.11 -0.52 -52.99
C LYS A 114 10.95 -1.38 -52.40
N MET A 115 9.84 -0.68 -52.11
CA MET A 115 8.46 -0.94 -52.55
C MET A 115 7.66 -2.21 -52.13
N GLU A 116 6.57 -1.90 -51.42
CA GLU A 116 5.18 -2.39 -51.53
C GLU A 116 4.66 -3.70 -50.91
N ALA A 117 3.57 -3.46 -50.16
CA ALA A 117 2.31 -4.21 -50.06
C ALA A 117 2.29 -5.52 -49.26
N THR A 118 1.58 -5.51 -48.13
CA THR A 118 0.17 -5.95 -48.06
C THR A 118 -0.37 -5.88 -46.63
N ALA A 119 -1.64 -5.53 -46.52
CA ALA A 119 -2.40 -5.46 -45.28
C ALA A 119 -2.56 -6.84 -44.62
N ALA A 120 -2.40 -6.87 -43.29
CA ALA A 120 -3.05 -7.86 -42.45
C ALA A 120 -3.62 -7.15 -41.23
N SER A 121 -4.93 -6.95 -41.29
CA SER A 121 -5.80 -6.65 -40.16
C SER A 121 -5.59 -7.68 -39.05
N LEU A 122 -5.32 -7.21 -37.85
CA LEU A 122 -5.64 -7.92 -36.60
C LEU A 122 -6.07 -6.88 -35.57
N GLN A 123 -7.22 -6.26 -35.86
CA GLN A 123 -8.14 -5.86 -34.80
C GLN A 123 -8.61 -7.12 -34.08
N ASN A 124 -8.29 -7.22 -32.80
CA ASN A 124 -9.17 -7.74 -31.75
C ASN A 124 -8.55 -7.39 -30.39
N CYS A 125 -8.56 -6.09 -30.06
CA CYS A 125 -8.52 -5.67 -28.66
C CYS A 125 -9.93 -5.87 -28.10
N ASP A 126 -10.24 -7.12 -27.76
CA ASP A 126 -11.50 -7.45 -27.14
C ASP A 126 -11.49 -6.84 -25.73
N GLY A 127 -12.28 -5.78 -25.58
CA GLY A 127 -12.51 -5.13 -24.31
C GLY A 127 -13.11 -6.15 -23.36
N LYS A 128 -12.29 -6.66 -22.42
CA LYS A 128 -12.80 -7.33 -21.24
C LYS A 128 -13.68 -6.34 -20.49
N LYS A 129 -14.99 -6.41 -20.77
CA LYS A 129 -16.06 -5.95 -19.87
C LYS A 129 -15.69 -6.45 -18.48
N PHE A 130 -15.24 -5.55 -17.62
CA PHE A 130 -15.16 -5.81 -16.19
C PHE A 130 -16.53 -6.31 -15.76
N GLN A 131 -16.61 -7.59 -15.37
CA GLN A 131 -17.84 -8.16 -14.85
C GLN A 131 -18.19 -7.42 -13.55
N PRO A 132 -19.35 -6.74 -13.47
CA PRO A 132 -19.76 -6.02 -12.26
C PRO A 132 -19.88 -6.94 -11.04
N SER A 133 -20.15 -8.24 -11.24
CA SER A 133 -20.34 -9.23 -10.19
C SER A 133 -19.07 -9.53 -9.38
N LEU A 134 -17.90 -9.51 -10.02
CA LEU A 134 -16.61 -9.80 -9.36
C LEU A 134 -16.19 -8.63 -8.45
N HIS A 135 -16.43 -7.40 -8.90
CA HIS A 135 -16.17 -6.19 -8.13
C HIS A 135 -17.08 -6.11 -6.90
N VAL A 136 -18.37 -6.43 -7.05
CA VAL A 136 -19.34 -6.43 -5.92
C VAL A 136 -18.98 -7.48 -4.86
N ALA A 137 -18.54 -8.67 -5.26
CA ALA A 137 -18.10 -9.71 -4.33
C ALA A 137 -16.82 -9.31 -3.57
N GLN A 138 -15.89 -8.63 -4.25
CA GLN A 138 -14.66 -8.14 -3.65
C GLN A 138 -14.89 -6.97 -2.68
N GLU A 139 -15.78 -6.04 -3.04
CA GLU A 139 -16.21 -4.93 -2.18
C GLU A 139 -16.83 -5.46 -0.87
N LYS A 140 -17.71 -6.46 -0.97
CA LYS A 140 -18.34 -7.10 0.18
C LYS A 140 -17.31 -7.73 1.11
N ARG A 141 -16.32 -8.46 0.55
CA ARG A 141 -15.21 -9.04 1.32
C ARG A 141 -14.38 -7.98 2.04
N HIS A 142 -14.06 -6.87 1.37
CA HIS A 142 -13.30 -5.78 2.00
C HIS A 142 -14.06 -5.12 3.15
N GLN A 143 -15.38 -4.95 2.99
CA GLN A 143 -16.23 -4.40 4.03
C GLN A 143 -16.32 -5.33 5.25
N GLU A 144 -16.38 -6.64 5.05
CA GLU A 144 -16.35 -7.64 6.12
C GLU A 144 -15.02 -7.59 6.89
N ILE A 145 -13.87 -7.61 6.19
CA ILE A 145 -12.54 -7.48 6.79
C ILE A 145 -12.45 -6.18 7.59
N TRP A 146 -12.94 -5.07 7.03
CA TRP A 146 -12.88 -3.78 7.70
C TRP A 146 -13.75 -3.72 8.95
N SER A 147 -14.93 -4.32 8.92
CA SER A 147 -15.83 -4.39 10.07
C SER A 147 -15.21 -5.18 11.24
N VAL A 148 -14.47 -6.26 10.93
CA VAL A 148 -13.72 -7.02 11.94
C VAL A 148 -12.61 -6.18 12.55
N LEU A 149 -11.79 -5.52 11.73
CA LEU A 149 -10.69 -4.67 12.20
C LEU A 149 -11.20 -3.47 13.02
N GLU A 150 -12.27 -2.83 12.57
CA GLU A 150 -12.93 -1.72 13.28
C GLU A 150 -13.51 -2.21 14.63
N GLY A 151 -14.11 -3.40 14.66
CA GLY A 151 -14.58 -4.02 15.89
C GLY A 151 -13.46 -4.30 16.90
N VAL A 152 -12.34 -4.87 16.44
CA VAL A 152 -11.15 -5.11 17.27
C VAL A 152 -10.61 -3.79 17.83
N TRP A 153 -10.41 -2.81 16.95
CA TRP A 153 -9.86 -1.51 17.34
C TRP A 153 -10.75 -0.79 18.35
N ASN A 154 -12.06 -0.75 18.11
CA ASN A 154 -13.02 -0.13 19.02
C ASN A 154 -13.05 -0.83 20.38
N THR A 155 -12.96 -2.16 20.39
CA THR A 155 -12.90 -2.94 21.63
C THR A 155 -11.63 -2.65 22.42
N ILE A 156 -10.46 -2.67 21.78
CA ILE A 156 -9.18 -2.32 22.41
C ILE A 156 -9.23 -0.89 22.94
N ASN A 157 -9.75 0.05 22.16
CA ASN A 157 -9.83 1.46 22.53
C ASN A 157 -10.79 1.71 23.71
N LEU A 158 -11.94 1.03 23.74
CA LEU A 158 -12.89 1.13 24.85
C LEU A 158 -12.25 0.66 26.16
N TYR A 159 -11.68 -0.54 26.17
CA TYR A 159 -11.08 -1.09 27.38
C TYR A 159 -9.80 -0.36 27.78
N SER A 160 -9.00 0.13 26.83
CA SER A 160 -7.80 0.91 27.16
C SER A 160 -8.19 2.22 27.86
N ILE A 161 -9.23 2.92 27.40
CA ILE A 161 -9.74 4.13 28.06
C ILE A 161 -10.21 3.80 29.48
N GLU A 162 -11.01 2.75 29.67
CA GLU A 162 -11.46 2.32 31.00
C GLU A 162 -10.28 1.99 31.93
N ILE A 163 -9.31 1.22 31.46
CA ILE A 163 -8.13 0.84 32.24
C ILE A 163 -7.28 2.06 32.60
N PHE A 164 -7.00 2.96 31.65
CA PHE A 164 -6.18 4.14 31.91
C PHE A 164 -6.86 5.16 32.81
N GLN A 165 -8.20 5.31 32.74
CA GLN A 165 -8.96 6.12 33.70
C GLN A 165 -8.86 5.57 35.12
N LYS A 166 -8.90 4.25 35.28
CA LYS A 166 -8.79 3.60 36.59
C LYS A 166 -7.39 3.61 37.16
N LEU A 167 -6.37 3.68 36.30
CA LEU A 167 -4.96 3.74 36.68
C LEU A 167 -4.41 5.17 36.80
N ASP A 168 -5.21 6.21 36.51
CA ASP A 168 -4.75 7.60 36.47
C ASP A 168 -4.27 8.09 37.85
N PRO A 169 -2.95 8.32 38.05
CA PRO A 169 -2.42 8.81 39.31
C PRO A 169 -2.72 10.31 39.54
N SER A 170 -3.14 11.03 38.49
CA SER A 170 -3.35 12.48 38.53
C SER A 170 -4.71 12.88 39.14
N ALA A 171 -5.62 11.92 39.35
CA ALA A 171 -6.91 12.12 40.02
C ALA A 171 -6.82 12.32 41.55
N GLY A 172 -5.61 12.51 42.11
CA GLY A 172 -5.41 12.95 43.49
C GLY A 172 -5.55 11.87 44.57
N ALA A 173 -5.84 10.62 44.20
CA ALA A 173 -5.86 9.48 45.13
C ALA A 173 -4.67 8.56 44.86
N VAL A 174 -3.96 8.17 45.92
CA VAL A 174 -3.06 7.00 45.90
C VAL A 174 -3.82 5.85 45.22
N THR A 175 -3.30 5.33 44.10
CA THR A 175 -3.91 4.21 43.37
C THR A 175 -4.21 3.07 44.36
N SER A 176 -5.48 2.90 44.70
CA SER A 176 -5.91 1.95 45.71
C SER A 176 -5.84 0.53 45.16
N LYS A 177 -5.69 -0.47 46.03
CA LYS A 177 -5.71 -1.90 45.65
C LYS A 177 -6.96 -2.27 44.83
N SER A 178 -8.09 -1.60 45.08
CA SER A 178 -9.33 -1.77 44.31
C SER A 178 -9.23 -1.27 42.87
N SER A 179 -8.49 -0.18 42.60
CA SER A 179 -8.29 0.33 41.22
C SER A 179 -7.52 -0.65 40.34
N PHE A 180 -6.56 -1.36 40.93
CA PHE A 180 -5.78 -2.38 40.24
C PHE A 180 -6.61 -3.62 39.92
N GLU A 181 -7.49 -4.05 40.84
CA GLU A 181 -8.44 -5.15 40.58
C GLU A 181 -9.43 -4.80 39.46
N GLU A 182 -9.94 -3.56 39.43
CA GLU A 182 -10.82 -3.09 38.36
C GLU A 182 -10.11 -3.02 36.99
N ALA A 183 -8.86 -2.53 36.96
CA ALA A 183 -8.04 -2.51 35.75
C ALA A 183 -7.72 -3.93 35.25
N TYR A 184 -7.42 -4.85 36.16
CA TYR A 184 -7.20 -6.27 35.84
C TYR A 184 -8.45 -6.92 35.27
N LEU A 185 -9.63 -6.64 35.83
CA LEU A 185 -10.90 -7.12 35.29
C LEU A 185 -11.16 -6.56 33.87
N GLY A 186 -10.82 -5.29 33.62
CA GLY A 186 -10.86 -4.69 32.28
C GLY A 186 -9.96 -5.43 31.29
N LEU A 187 -8.73 -5.79 31.70
CA LEU A 187 -7.81 -6.58 30.88
C LEU A 187 -8.35 -7.98 30.59
N GLN A 188 -8.97 -8.64 31.57
CA GLN A 188 -9.60 -9.95 31.38
C GLN A 188 -10.75 -9.90 30.37
N LYS A 189 -11.59 -8.86 30.44
CA LYS A 189 -12.68 -8.65 29.47
C LYS A 189 -12.15 -8.39 28.06
N LEU A 190 -11.09 -7.59 27.94
CA LEU A 190 -10.43 -7.36 26.66
C LEU A 190 -9.86 -8.66 26.08
N LEU A 191 -9.19 -9.47 26.90
CA LEU A 191 -8.64 -10.76 26.48
C LEU A 191 -9.75 -11.71 25.98
N ALA A 192 -10.88 -11.77 26.68
CA ALA A 192 -12.04 -12.54 26.26
C ALA A 192 -12.58 -12.08 24.90
N ALA A 193 -12.82 -10.77 24.74
CA ALA A 193 -13.33 -10.22 23.49
C ALA A 193 -12.37 -10.44 22.30
N VAL A 194 -11.05 -10.34 22.53
CA VAL A 194 -10.04 -10.64 21.49
C VAL A 194 -10.04 -12.13 21.12
N ASN A 195 -10.21 -13.03 22.09
CA ASN A 195 -10.32 -14.46 21.81
C ASN A 195 -11.58 -14.81 21.02
N ASP A 196 -12.73 -14.21 21.36
CA ASP A 196 -13.99 -14.41 20.62
C ASP A 196 -13.86 -13.95 19.16
N ILE A 197 -13.21 -12.81 18.93
CA ILE A 197 -12.93 -12.32 17.58
C ILE A 197 -11.97 -13.28 16.85
N ARG A 198 -10.93 -13.77 17.53
CA ARG A 198 -9.99 -14.76 16.94
C ARG A 198 -10.71 -16.04 16.53
N GLU A 199 -11.61 -16.55 17.36
CA GLU A 199 -12.43 -17.72 17.02
C GLU A 199 -13.36 -17.43 15.84
N GLY A 200 -13.96 -16.24 15.81
CA GLY A 200 -14.81 -15.80 14.70
C GLY A 200 -14.07 -15.70 13.35
N ILE A 201 -12.79 -15.31 13.36
CA ILE A 201 -11.93 -15.27 12.16
C ILE A 201 -11.47 -16.68 11.74
N SER A 202 -11.38 -17.63 12.68
CA SER A 202 -10.85 -18.98 12.42
C SER A 202 -11.91 -19.98 11.94
N ARG A 203 -13.19 -19.60 11.90
CA ARG A 203 -14.31 -20.39 11.37
C ARG A 203 -14.52 -20.10 9.89
#